data_AF-A0A962N8K9-F1
#
_entry.id   AF-A0A962N8K9-F1
#
_cell.length_a   1.000
_cell.length_b   1.000
_cell.length_c   1.000
_cell.angle_alpha   90.00
_cell.angle_beta   90.00
_cell.angle_gamma   90.00
#
_symmetry.space_group_name_H-M   'P 1'
#
loop_
_entity.id
_entity.type
_entity.pdbx_description
1 polymer ?
#
loop_
_entity_poly.entity_id
_entity_poly.type
_entity_poly.pdbx_seq_one_letter_code
_entity_poly.pdbx_strand_id
1 'polypeptide(L)'
;TLTLLRLKAHNIVLANILTLAAVENAMLVHAAFGGSTNLLLHIPAIAHAAGLPQPTIADWNRINKLTPRLVDALPNGPKNHPTVQVFMAGGVPEVMLHLRQMGLLNLDVLTATGEKLSTVLDWWAGSERRQAARAHLAQSGQVDPDQVIMDADTARQNGLTSTVVFPVGNIAPQGSVLKATS
;
A
#
# COMPACT_ATOMS: atom_id res chain seq x y z
N THR A 1 -13.23 20.24 2.08
CA THR A 1 -13.08 21.71 2.16
C THR A 1 -12.16 22.16 3.29
N LEU A 2 -12.30 21.66 4.53
CA LEU A 2 -11.44 22.05 5.67
C LEU A 2 -9.95 21.70 5.50
N THR A 3 -9.62 20.53 4.95
CA THR A 3 -8.23 20.09 4.76
C THR A 3 -7.43 21.00 3.82
N LEU A 4 -8.00 21.38 2.68
CA LEU A 4 -7.32 22.28 1.72
C LEU A 4 -7.09 23.68 2.32
N LEU A 5 -8.04 24.18 3.12
CA LEU A 5 -7.88 25.45 3.83
C LEU A 5 -6.75 25.36 4.87
N ARG A 6 -6.65 24.24 5.59
CA ARG A 6 -5.54 23.99 6.52
C ARG A 6 -4.19 23.96 5.81
N LEU A 7 -4.06 23.21 4.71
CA LEU A 7 -2.83 23.18 3.92
C LEU A 7 -2.43 24.58 3.46
N LYS A 8 -3.39 25.37 2.95
CA LYS A 8 -3.16 26.77 2.56
C LYS A 8 -2.71 27.63 3.74
N ALA A 9 -3.37 27.53 4.89
CA ALA A 9 -3.05 28.31 6.08
C ALA A 9 -1.65 28.01 6.63
N HIS A 10 -1.19 26.76 6.52
CA HIS A 10 0.14 26.31 6.94
C HIS A 10 1.20 26.36 5.83
N ASN A 11 0.86 26.91 4.66
CA ASN A 11 1.73 26.96 3.48
C ASN A 11 2.32 25.59 3.08
N ILE A 12 1.53 24.53 3.25
CA ILE A 12 1.92 23.17 2.86
C ILE A 12 1.58 22.99 1.38
N VAL A 13 2.61 22.80 0.57
CA VAL A 13 2.49 22.56 -0.87
C VAL A 13 2.69 21.09 -1.22
N LEU A 14 2.34 20.70 -2.44
CA LEU A 14 2.46 19.31 -2.90
C LEU A 14 3.87 18.74 -2.70
N ALA A 15 4.92 19.54 -2.94
CA ALA A 15 6.31 19.12 -2.76
C ALA A 15 6.69 18.77 -1.30
N ASN A 16 5.92 19.22 -0.30
CA ASN A 16 6.11 18.79 1.09
C ASN A 16 5.56 17.38 1.36
N ILE A 17 4.56 16.95 0.58
CA ILE A 17 3.85 15.66 0.72
C ILE A 17 4.46 14.62 -0.23
N LEU A 18 4.57 14.98 -1.51
CA LEU A 18 5.11 14.13 -2.56
C LEU A 18 6.64 14.24 -2.57
N THR A 19 7.26 13.42 -1.73
CA THR A 19 8.72 13.28 -1.58
C THR A 19 9.18 11.91 -2.05
N LEU A 20 10.50 11.70 -2.18
CA LEU A 20 11.06 10.37 -2.51
C LEU A 20 10.60 9.30 -1.51
N ALA A 21 10.57 9.62 -0.21
CA ALA A 21 10.09 8.73 0.84
C ALA A 21 8.59 8.40 0.71
N ALA A 22 7.78 9.37 0.27
CA ALA A 22 6.36 9.14 0.00
C ALA A 22 6.13 8.25 -1.23
N VAL A 23 6.97 8.41 -2.27
CA VAL A 23 6.98 7.55 -3.45
C VAL A 23 7.36 6.11 -3.07
N GLU A 24 8.41 5.94 -2.26
CA GLU A 24 8.80 4.62 -1.75
C GLU A 24 7.69 3.97 -0.91
N ASN A 25 7.04 4.72 -0.02
CA ASN A 25 5.87 4.23 0.72
C ASN A 25 4.74 3.79 -0.23
N ALA A 26 4.48 4.52 -1.31
CA ALA A 26 3.46 4.14 -2.30
C ALA A 26 3.82 2.82 -3.00
N MET A 27 5.10 2.59 -3.30
CA MET A 27 5.58 1.32 -3.86
C MET A 27 5.44 0.15 -2.86
N LEU A 28 5.76 0.37 -1.59
CA LEU A 28 5.58 -0.63 -0.52
C LEU A 28 4.11 -1.03 -0.38
N VAL A 29 3.21 -0.04 -0.28
CA VAL A 29 1.75 -0.28 -0.19
C VAL A 29 1.26 -1.00 -1.45
N HIS A 30 1.75 -0.62 -2.63
CA HIS A 30 1.41 -1.30 -3.88
C HIS A 30 1.77 -2.80 -3.86
N ALA A 31 2.99 -3.12 -3.41
CA ALA A 31 3.45 -4.51 -3.28
C ALA A 31 2.62 -5.29 -2.25
N ALA A 32 2.33 -4.70 -1.10
CA ALA A 32 1.52 -5.32 -0.05
C ALA A 32 0.08 -5.65 -0.49
N PHE A 33 -0.51 -4.85 -1.37
CA PHE A 33 -1.82 -5.14 -1.95
C PHE A 33 -1.76 -6.14 -3.12
N GLY A 34 -0.59 -6.31 -3.73
CA GLY A 34 -0.48 -6.94 -5.05
C GLY A 34 -1.23 -6.16 -6.13
N GLY A 35 -1.00 -4.84 -6.18
CA GLY A 35 -1.77 -3.92 -7.03
C GLY A 35 -1.66 -4.19 -8.55
N SER A 36 -2.37 -3.38 -9.35
CA SER A 36 -2.31 -3.48 -10.81
C SER A 36 -0.92 -3.12 -11.36
N THR A 37 -0.42 -3.89 -12.33
CA THR A 37 0.87 -3.62 -13.00
C THR A 37 0.91 -2.22 -13.64
N ASN A 38 -0.24 -1.60 -13.91
CA ASN A 38 -0.29 -0.21 -14.40
C ASN A 38 0.34 0.80 -13.42
N LEU A 39 0.37 0.55 -12.11
CA LEU A 39 1.03 1.46 -11.18
C LEU A 39 2.55 1.48 -11.32
N LEU A 40 3.13 0.47 -11.96
CA LEU A 40 4.55 0.47 -12.35
C LEU A 40 4.85 1.53 -13.42
N LEU A 41 3.83 1.99 -14.15
CA LEU A 41 3.93 3.11 -15.10
C LEU A 41 3.56 4.43 -14.44
N HIS A 42 2.47 4.45 -13.66
CA HIS A 42 1.97 5.69 -13.07
C HIS A 42 2.87 6.25 -11.96
N ILE A 43 3.46 5.41 -11.10
CA ILE A 43 4.31 5.90 -10.02
C ILE A 43 5.57 6.61 -10.56
N PRO A 44 6.33 6.03 -11.52
CA PRO A 44 7.41 6.75 -12.19
C PRO A 44 6.95 8.03 -12.91
N ALA A 45 5.80 8.02 -13.58
CA ALA A 45 5.28 9.22 -14.24
C ALA A 45 4.95 10.35 -13.25
N ILE A 46 4.35 10.02 -12.09
CA ILE A 46 4.07 10.97 -11.02
C ILE A 46 5.38 11.52 -10.43
N ALA A 47 6.37 10.64 -10.17
CA ALA A 47 7.68 11.06 -9.68
C ALA A 47 8.35 12.02 -10.67
N HIS A 48 8.35 11.69 -11.96
CA HIS A 48 8.88 12.55 -13.02
C HIS A 48 8.20 13.92 -13.06
N ALA A 49 6.86 13.95 -13.03
CA ALA A 49 6.08 15.19 -13.04
C ALA A 49 6.35 16.06 -11.79
N ALA A 50 6.74 15.44 -10.67
CA ALA A 50 7.12 16.13 -9.45
C ALA A 50 8.61 16.53 -9.40
N GLY A 51 9.39 16.25 -10.45
CA GLY A 51 10.84 16.50 -10.47
C GLY A 51 11.64 15.56 -9.56
N LEU A 52 11.06 14.42 -9.15
CA LEU A 52 11.70 13.41 -8.32
C LEU A 52 12.37 12.33 -9.19
N PRO A 53 13.38 11.62 -8.66
CA PRO A 53 13.90 10.41 -9.28
C PRO A 53 12.78 9.39 -9.53
N GLN A 54 12.75 8.86 -10.74
CA GLN A 54 11.79 7.82 -11.13
C GLN A 54 12.24 6.47 -10.57
N PRO A 55 11.34 5.68 -9.95
CA PRO A 55 11.71 4.35 -9.50
C PRO A 55 12.16 3.46 -10.64
N THR A 56 13.30 2.80 -10.44
CA THR A 56 13.89 1.87 -11.41
C THR A 56 13.33 0.46 -11.23
N ILE A 57 13.60 -0.43 -12.20
CA ILE A 57 13.31 -1.86 -12.06
C ILE A 57 14.03 -2.46 -10.85
N ALA A 58 15.25 -1.98 -10.52
CA ALA A 58 15.98 -2.43 -9.35
C ALA A 58 15.26 -2.05 -8.04
N ASP A 59 14.68 -0.84 -7.98
CA ASP A 59 13.90 -0.39 -6.82
C ASP A 59 12.64 -1.25 -6.63
N TRP A 60 11.94 -1.54 -7.73
CA TRP A 60 10.78 -2.44 -7.70
C TRP A 60 11.16 -3.85 -7.24
N ASN A 61 12.27 -4.40 -7.74
CA ASN A 61 12.77 -5.71 -7.32
C ASN A 61 13.12 -5.73 -5.83
N ARG A 62 13.77 -4.67 -5.31
CA ARG A 62 14.08 -4.54 -3.89
C ARG A 62 12.79 -4.52 -3.07
N ILE A 63 11.80 -3.71 -3.45
CA ILE A 63 10.55 -3.57 -2.71
C ILE A 63 9.72 -4.85 -2.69
N ASN A 64 9.61 -5.55 -3.83
CA ASN A 64 8.88 -6.81 -3.92
C ASN A 64 9.55 -7.95 -3.11
N LYS A 65 10.87 -7.87 -2.88
CA LYS A 65 11.58 -8.81 -1.99
C LYS A 65 11.36 -8.50 -0.51
N LEU A 66 11.26 -7.22 -0.16
CA LEU A 66 11.06 -6.78 1.22
C LEU A 66 9.61 -6.92 1.68
N THR A 67 8.65 -6.81 0.75
CA THR A 67 7.23 -6.64 1.08
C THR A 67 6.43 -7.84 0.59
N PRO A 68 5.98 -8.74 1.49
CA PRO A 68 5.02 -9.78 1.11
C PRO A 68 3.68 -9.15 0.76
N ARG A 69 2.86 -9.87 -0.03
CA ARG A 69 1.46 -9.49 -0.19
C ARG A 69 0.73 -9.80 1.11
N LEU A 70 -0.02 -8.82 1.61
CA LEU A 70 -0.78 -8.87 2.86
C LEU A 70 -2.29 -8.90 2.62
N VAL A 71 -2.74 -8.65 1.40
CA VAL A 71 -4.16 -8.52 1.07
C VAL A 71 -4.60 -9.65 0.15
N ASP A 72 -5.64 -10.37 0.56
CA ASP A 72 -6.41 -11.26 -0.29
C ASP A 72 -7.63 -10.51 -0.82
N ALA A 73 -7.62 -10.20 -2.12
CA ALA A 73 -8.66 -9.42 -2.74
C ALA A 73 -8.71 -9.63 -4.25
N LEU A 74 -9.91 -9.68 -4.81
CA LEU A 74 -10.12 -9.79 -6.26
C LEU A 74 -9.26 -8.78 -7.05
N PRO A 75 -8.59 -9.21 -8.13
CA PRO A 75 -8.58 -10.57 -8.72
C PRO A 75 -7.53 -11.52 -8.09
N ASN A 76 -6.76 -11.07 -7.09
CA ASN A 76 -5.73 -11.89 -6.46
C ASN A 76 -6.36 -12.74 -5.34
N GLY A 77 -6.32 -14.07 -5.48
CA GLY A 77 -6.80 -14.99 -4.44
C GLY A 77 -5.88 -15.08 -3.21
N PRO A 78 -6.08 -16.08 -2.33
CA PRO A 78 -6.84 -17.31 -2.59
C PRO A 78 -8.37 -17.22 -2.42
N LYS A 79 -8.88 -16.42 -1.48
CA LYS A 79 -10.32 -16.34 -1.15
C LYS A 79 -11.08 -15.31 -1.95
N ASN A 80 -10.36 -14.40 -2.63
CA ASN A 80 -10.94 -13.45 -3.58
C ASN A 80 -11.96 -12.51 -2.91
N HIS A 81 -11.57 -11.87 -1.81
CA HIS A 81 -12.45 -10.93 -1.14
C HIS A 81 -12.73 -9.70 -2.04
N PRO A 82 -14.00 -9.25 -2.19
CA PRO A 82 -14.30 -8.03 -2.91
C PRO A 82 -13.74 -6.81 -2.17
N THR A 83 -13.45 -5.73 -2.92
CA THR A 83 -12.86 -4.49 -2.38
C THR A 83 -13.64 -3.90 -1.21
N VAL A 84 -14.97 -4.10 -1.15
CA VAL A 84 -15.77 -3.67 0.00
C VAL A 84 -15.36 -4.38 1.29
N GLN A 85 -15.02 -5.66 1.25
CA GLN A 85 -14.54 -6.39 2.42
C GLN A 85 -13.14 -5.89 2.81
N VAL A 86 -12.27 -5.57 1.85
CA VAL A 86 -10.97 -4.94 2.13
C VAL A 86 -11.15 -3.60 2.83
N PHE A 87 -12.06 -2.76 2.34
CA PHE A 87 -12.38 -1.49 2.97
C PHE A 87 -12.87 -1.69 4.42
N MET A 88 -13.78 -2.66 4.64
CA MET A 88 -14.32 -2.95 5.95
C MET A 88 -13.32 -3.63 6.90
N ALA A 89 -12.35 -4.36 6.36
CA ALA A 89 -11.24 -4.93 7.14
C ALA A 89 -10.26 -3.87 7.67
N GLY A 90 -10.39 -2.63 7.17
CA GLY A 90 -9.65 -1.45 7.60
C GLY A 90 -8.96 -0.71 6.44
N GLY A 91 -9.03 -1.24 5.23
CA GLY A 91 -8.56 -0.59 4.01
C GLY A 91 -7.05 -0.32 4.00
N VAL A 92 -6.66 0.69 3.24
CA VAL A 92 -5.24 1.04 3.05
C VAL A 92 -4.52 1.36 4.38
N PRO A 93 -5.10 2.12 5.33
CA PRO A 93 -4.43 2.40 6.60
C PRO A 93 -4.12 1.13 7.41
N GLU A 94 -4.93 0.07 7.30
CA GLU A 94 -4.67 -1.21 7.97
C GLU A 94 -3.43 -1.90 7.43
N VAL A 95 -3.29 -1.96 6.09
CA VAL A 95 -2.07 -2.47 5.45
C VAL A 95 -0.85 -1.67 5.89
N MET A 96 -0.99 -0.35 6.00
CA MET A 96 0.09 0.51 6.47
C MET A 96 0.47 0.27 7.94
N LEU A 97 -0.46 -0.17 8.80
CA LEU A 97 -0.13 -0.58 10.17
C LEU A 97 0.77 -1.82 10.18
N HIS A 98 0.48 -2.84 9.35
CA HIS A 98 1.35 -4.01 9.23
C HIS A 98 2.73 -3.65 8.66
N LEU A 99 2.79 -2.82 7.61
CA LEU A 99 4.07 -2.36 7.05
C LEU A 99 4.88 -1.51 8.05
N ARG A 100 4.21 -0.75 8.92
CA ARG A 100 4.83 -0.05 10.05
C ARG A 100 5.42 -1.03 11.07
N GLN A 101 4.69 -2.08 11.43
CA GLN A 101 5.20 -3.13 12.35
C GLN A 101 6.41 -3.85 11.78
N MET A 102 6.47 -4.01 10.46
CA MET A 102 7.63 -4.56 9.75
C MET A 102 8.81 -3.58 9.63
N GLY A 103 8.65 -2.32 10.05
CA GLY A 103 9.68 -1.29 9.95
C GLY A 103 9.96 -0.81 8.52
N LEU A 104 9.03 -1.03 7.58
CA LEU A 104 9.24 -0.70 6.16
C LEU A 104 8.82 0.73 5.79
N LEU A 105 7.80 1.29 6.46
CA LEU A 105 7.29 2.62 6.12
C LEU A 105 8.16 3.76 6.66
N ASN A 106 8.38 4.76 5.82
CA ASN A 106 8.84 6.07 6.26
C ASN A 106 7.69 6.80 6.95
N LEU A 107 7.69 6.84 8.29
CA LEU A 107 6.57 7.38 9.08
C LEU A 107 6.58 8.92 9.20
N ASP A 108 7.71 9.55 8.94
CA ASP A 108 7.88 11.00 9.05
C ASP A 108 7.36 11.79 7.83
N VAL A 109 6.89 11.10 6.79
CA VAL A 109 6.34 11.77 5.61
C VAL A 109 5.08 12.57 5.98
N LEU A 110 4.97 13.77 5.42
CA LEU A 110 3.79 14.61 5.59
C LEU A 110 2.64 14.07 4.73
N THR A 111 1.42 14.15 5.24
CA THR A 111 0.21 13.73 4.52
C THR A 111 -0.67 14.94 4.18
N ALA A 112 -1.70 14.72 3.36
CA ALA A 112 -2.65 15.77 3.01
C ALA A 112 -3.43 16.33 4.21
N THR A 113 -3.43 15.67 5.37
CA THR A 113 -4.03 16.23 6.60
C THR A 113 -3.19 17.36 7.22
N GLY A 114 -1.94 17.51 6.77
CA GLY A 114 -0.92 18.36 7.40
C GLY A 114 -0.18 17.69 8.56
N GLU A 115 -0.50 16.43 8.87
CA GLU A 115 0.17 15.64 9.90
C GLU A 115 1.15 14.63 9.28
N LYS A 116 2.12 14.19 10.08
CA LYS A 116 2.98 13.05 9.74
C LYS A 116 2.16 11.76 9.59
N LEU A 117 2.65 10.84 8.77
CA LEU A 117 2.02 9.53 8.59
C LEU A 117 1.93 8.74 9.91
N SER A 118 2.93 8.81 10.79
CA SER A 118 2.87 8.24 12.15
C SER A 118 1.61 8.67 12.90
N THR A 119 1.38 9.99 12.98
CA THR A 119 0.22 10.58 13.68
C THR A 119 -1.10 10.09 13.09
N VAL A 120 -1.19 10.02 11.75
CA VAL A 120 -2.40 9.52 11.07
C VAL A 120 -2.64 8.03 11.37
N LEU A 121 -1.59 7.21 11.41
CA LEU A 121 -1.69 5.79 11.72
C LEU A 121 -1.98 5.53 13.20
N ASP A 122 -1.43 6.33 14.12
CA ASP A 122 -1.76 6.25 15.55
C ASP A 122 -3.24 6.55 15.78
N TRP A 123 -3.78 7.59 15.14
CA TRP A 123 -5.21 7.89 15.15
C TRP A 123 -6.03 6.74 14.57
N TRP A 124 -5.65 6.21 13.40
CA TRP A 124 -6.38 5.13 12.74
C TRP A 124 -6.48 3.89 13.63
N ALA A 125 -5.37 3.46 14.24
CA ALA A 125 -5.28 2.28 15.08
C ALA A 125 -6.29 2.30 16.25
N GLY A 126 -6.46 3.47 16.87
CA GLY A 126 -7.41 3.69 17.97
C GLY A 126 -8.80 4.15 17.55
N SER A 127 -9.07 4.38 16.26
CA SER A 127 -10.31 5.04 15.83
C SER A 127 -11.55 4.14 15.97
N GLU A 128 -12.66 4.72 16.44
CA GLU A 128 -13.98 4.05 16.47
C GLU A 128 -14.43 3.61 15.07
N ARG A 129 -14.07 4.40 14.04
CA ARG A 129 -14.39 4.08 12.65
C ARG A 129 -13.75 2.76 12.21
N ARG A 130 -12.48 2.54 12.52
CA ARG A 130 -11.78 1.28 12.26
C ARG A 130 -12.47 0.12 12.97
N GLN A 131 -12.76 0.29 14.26
CA GLN A 131 -13.39 -0.74 15.09
C GLN A 131 -14.78 -1.11 14.57
N ALA A 132 -15.62 -0.12 14.27
CA ALA A 132 -16.98 -0.33 13.77
C ALA A 132 -16.99 -1.01 12.40
N ALA A 133 -16.11 -0.63 11.48
CA ALA A 133 -16.02 -1.25 10.16
C ALA A 133 -15.62 -2.73 10.26
N ARG A 134 -14.59 -3.04 11.06
CA ARG A 134 -14.10 -4.40 11.27
C ARG A 134 -15.12 -5.27 12.00
N ALA A 135 -15.78 -4.73 13.03
CA ALA A 135 -16.85 -5.42 13.74
C ALA A 135 -18.05 -5.72 12.83
N HIS A 136 -18.42 -4.77 11.96
CA HIS A 136 -19.48 -5.00 10.99
C HIS A 136 -19.12 -6.12 10.02
N LEU A 137 -17.89 -6.14 9.47
CA LEU A 137 -17.44 -7.21 8.58
C LEU A 137 -17.52 -8.59 9.23
N ALA A 138 -17.05 -8.70 10.48
CA ALA A 138 -17.09 -9.94 11.24
C ALA A 138 -18.52 -10.43 11.51
N GLN A 139 -19.45 -9.51 11.82
CA GLN A 139 -20.83 -9.85 12.16
C GLN A 139 -21.70 -10.11 10.94
N SER A 140 -21.69 -9.21 9.95
CA SER A 140 -22.61 -9.25 8.80
C SER A 140 -22.09 -10.11 7.66
N GLY A 141 -20.77 -10.13 7.46
CA GLY A 141 -20.13 -10.92 6.41
C GLY A 141 -19.73 -12.33 6.86
N GLN A 142 -19.67 -12.58 8.17
CA GLN A 142 -19.01 -13.78 8.74
C GLN A 142 -17.59 -13.96 8.19
N VAL A 143 -16.93 -12.85 7.85
CA VAL A 143 -15.56 -12.81 7.34
C VAL A 143 -14.68 -12.22 8.43
N ASP A 144 -13.64 -12.95 8.82
CA ASP A 144 -12.61 -12.45 9.71
C ASP A 144 -11.80 -11.34 9.01
N PRO A 145 -11.81 -10.09 9.50
CA PRO A 145 -11.00 -9.00 8.94
C PRO A 145 -9.52 -9.33 8.79
N ASP A 146 -8.97 -10.13 9.70
CA ASP A 146 -7.54 -10.51 9.72
C ASP A 146 -7.21 -11.61 8.71
N GLN A 147 -8.23 -12.17 8.04
CA GLN A 147 -8.07 -13.04 6.87
C GLN A 147 -8.23 -12.28 5.55
N VAL A 148 -8.62 -11.00 5.59
CA VAL A 148 -8.70 -10.14 4.39
C VAL A 148 -7.43 -9.29 4.26
N ILE A 149 -7.04 -8.62 5.36
CA ILE A 149 -5.79 -7.88 5.49
C ILE A 149 -5.01 -8.55 6.61
N MET A 150 -3.92 -9.23 6.25
CA MET A 150 -3.16 -10.11 7.13
C MET A 150 -1.89 -9.43 7.61
N ASP A 151 -1.39 -9.84 8.78
CA ASP A 151 0.01 -9.65 9.11
C ASP A 151 0.92 -10.54 8.24
N ALA A 152 2.24 -10.30 8.31
CA ALA A 152 3.21 -10.98 7.44
C ALA A 152 3.30 -12.50 7.68
N ASP A 153 3.08 -12.95 8.91
CA ASP A 153 3.20 -14.37 9.26
C ASP A 153 1.95 -15.14 8.83
N THR A 154 0.76 -14.58 9.05
CA THR A 154 -0.52 -15.09 8.56
C THR A 154 -0.55 -15.13 7.04
N ALA A 155 -0.09 -14.06 6.38
CA ALA A 155 0.03 -14.01 4.92
C ALA A 155 0.93 -15.15 4.39
N ARG A 156 2.08 -15.39 5.03
CA ARG A 156 2.99 -16.48 4.67
C ARG A 156 2.35 -17.85 4.87
N GLN A 157 1.67 -18.07 6.00
CA GLN A 157 0.97 -19.33 6.30
C GLN A 157 -0.15 -19.60 5.28
N ASN A 158 -0.83 -18.55 4.83
CA ASN A 158 -1.86 -18.61 3.80
C ASN A 158 -1.29 -18.67 2.36
N GLY A 159 0.03 -18.72 2.20
CA GLY A 159 0.69 -18.87 0.90
C GLY A 159 0.64 -17.61 0.02
N LEU A 160 0.45 -16.42 0.60
CA LEU A 160 0.47 -15.18 -0.18
C LEU A 160 1.89 -14.88 -0.64
N THR A 161 2.10 -14.97 -1.96
CA THR A 161 3.36 -14.64 -2.62
C THR A 161 3.35 -13.21 -3.17
N SER A 162 4.54 -12.67 -3.45
CA SER A 162 4.69 -11.43 -4.20
C SER A 162 4.05 -11.59 -5.59
N THR A 163 3.29 -10.58 -6.02
CA THR A 163 2.51 -10.68 -7.25
C THR A 163 3.25 -10.20 -8.49
N VAL A 164 4.36 -9.48 -8.36
CA VAL A 164 5.03 -8.86 -9.52
C VAL A 164 6.46 -9.38 -9.63
N VAL A 165 6.80 -9.82 -10.83
CA VAL A 165 8.15 -10.27 -11.20
C VAL A 165 8.64 -9.41 -12.36
N PHE A 166 9.94 -9.12 -12.38
CA PHE A 166 10.60 -8.34 -13.44
C PHE A 166 11.66 -9.17 -14.17
N PRO A 167 11.25 -10.07 -15.10
CA PRO A 167 12.20 -10.86 -15.88
C PRO A 167 13.06 -9.98 -16.78
N VAL A 168 14.29 -10.42 -17.02
CA VAL A 168 15.21 -9.86 -18.01
C VAL A 168 15.76 -10.99 -18.87
N GLY A 169 16.04 -10.71 -20.14
CA GLY A 169 16.57 -11.70 -21.07
C GLY A 169 16.76 -11.14 -22.47
N ASN A 170 17.17 -11.98 -23.41
CA ASN A 170 17.38 -11.58 -24.81
C ASN A 170 16.12 -11.00 -25.49
N ILE A 171 14.92 -11.46 -25.11
CA ILE A 171 13.64 -10.95 -25.64
C ILE A 171 13.23 -9.62 -24.99
N ALA A 172 13.60 -9.41 -23.73
CA ALA A 172 13.29 -8.21 -22.95
C ALA A 172 14.56 -7.67 -22.28
N PRO A 173 15.51 -7.12 -23.06
CA PRO A 173 16.81 -6.68 -22.53
C PRO A 173 16.69 -5.49 -21.59
N GLN A 174 15.61 -4.69 -21.73
CA GLN A 174 15.27 -3.59 -20.84
C GLN A 174 14.30 -4.00 -19.72
N GLY A 175 14.00 -5.29 -19.61
CA GLY A 175 13.07 -5.86 -18.64
C GLY A 175 11.63 -5.97 -19.15
N SER A 176 10.87 -6.86 -18.51
CA SER A 176 9.43 -7.01 -18.68
C SER A 176 8.76 -7.08 -17.31
N VAL A 177 7.43 -7.04 -17.30
CA VAL A 177 6.63 -7.18 -16.08
C VAL A 177 5.70 -8.36 -16.25
N LEU A 178 5.65 -9.22 -15.24
CA LEU A 178 4.69 -10.31 -15.16
C LEU A 178 3.97 -10.26 -13.81
N LYS A 179 2.64 -10.43 -13.84
CA LYS A 179 1.84 -10.61 -12.64
C LYS A 179 1.72 -12.10 -12.35
N ALA A 180 2.44 -12.58 -11.34
CA ALA A 180 2.44 -13.97 -10.88
C ALA A 180 1.55 -14.10 -9.66
N THR A 181 0.29 -14.46 -9.86
CA THR A 181 -0.69 -14.70 -8.80
C THR A 181 -1.04 -16.19 -8.79
N SER A 182 -0.12 -17.01 -8.31
CA SER A 182 -0.27 -18.47 -8.20
C SER A 182 0.45 -18.97 -6.97
#